data_AF-E2AGF8-F1
#
_entry.id   AF-E2AGF8-F1
#
_cell.length_a   1.000
_cell.length_b   1.000
_cell.length_c   1.000
_cell.angle_alpha   90.00
_cell.angle_beta   90.00
_cell.angle_gamma   90.00
#
_symmetry.space_group_name_H-M   'P 1'
#
loop_
_entity.id
_entity.type
_entity.pdbx_description
1 polymer ?
#
loop_
_entity_poly.entity_id
_entity_poly.type
_entity_poly.pdbx_seq_one_letter_code
_entity_poly.pdbx_strand_id
1 'polypeptide(L)'
;MPIQISNPAVNNTMLTYFHTTPLMSLDSIALIVIDYHRISNVANNKTVNMLYRPQLKSQVEFSLYIIQNITRYLQNSMSVLKTYVSFEKKVDHVVIFNLKDEVKQKLGFVFYREADIVYDENLDPIACKIRIAHLIARAMAQKYMSNLFSPSYWFDEWLNEGFKIYMETYIIEKVLPNFRMMDLFVVQVQHELFHLNTYVVINSVMDYCSYSEKYLYSSFSYVKGSIIWRMLELTLSSDIFSKGIDIYLNNRFSEPEATTSSHLWNAMQSVMNALNYKLEFNIKTMIDSWATQRYPFELKMKRNSKNGIIIDIQFYKLKEKDYYIPFTYTTESELYFNITWTDIIWITSWQIPDIIHLEKDEWIIFNLQQIGYYRVYYDTENWRKIGRYLNSKEYENIHVLNRAQIIDDAFHFAVEKELEFSVFWEIAKYLSKERDYIAWYPMIKAFEFMSNILVFSCYYPQFQVNIINFIKKLSTKLI
;
A
#
# COMPACT_ATOMS: atom_id res chain seq x y z
N MET A 1 5.55 -18.39 -26.97
CA MET A 1 5.10 -17.93 -28.32
C MET A 1 3.98 -18.82 -28.82
N PRO A 2 3.06 -18.33 -29.67
CA PRO A 2 2.03 -19.18 -30.25
C PRO A 2 2.64 -20.29 -31.12
N ILE A 3 1.99 -21.45 -31.14
CA ILE A 3 2.37 -22.57 -32.02
C ILE A 3 2.08 -22.14 -33.45
N GLN A 4 3.08 -22.29 -34.31
CA GLN A 4 2.97 -22.03 -35.74
C GLN A 4 2.46 -23.29 -36.45
N ILE A 5 3.13 -24.44 -36.27
CA ILE A 5 2.82 -25.73 -36.90
C ILE A 5 3.19 -26.86 -35.95
N SER A 6 2.40 -27.94 -35.93
CA SER A 6 2.72 -29.17 -35.21
C SER A 6 2.57 -30.37 -36.15
N ASN A 7 3.67 -31.09 -36.39
CA ASN A 7 3.71 -32.23 -37.31
C ASN A 7 4.05 -33.53 -36.55
N PRO A 8 3.38 -34.64 -36.87
CA PRO A 8 3.81 -35.95 -36.39
C PRO A 8 5.20 -36.28 -36.95
N ALA A 9 6.08 -36.78 -36.09
CA ALA A 9 7.42 -37.24 -36.42
C ALA A 9 7.54 -38.75 -36.15
N VAL A 10 8.72 -39.33 -36.40
CA VAL A 10 8.96 -40.78 -36.23
C VAL A 10 8.86 -41.17 -34.74
N ASN A 11 8.43 -42.39 -34.44
CA ASN A 11 8.37 -42.98 -33.09
C ASN A 11 7.44 -42.27 -32.09
N ASN A 12 6.17 -42.02 -32.44
CA ASN A 12 5.17 -41.37 -31.56
C ASN A 12 5.62 -39.99 -31.01
N THR A 13 6.54 -39.32 -31.70
CA THR A 13 6.98 -37.98 -31.33
C THR A 13 6.24 -36.92 -32.14
N MET A 14 6.08 -35.73 -31.56
CA MET A 14 5.46 -34.56 -32.21
C MET A 14 6.48 -33.44 -32.31
N LEU A 15 6.70 -32.94 -33.51
CA LEU A 15 7.57 -31.80 -33.77
C LEU A 15 6.73 -30.53 -33.81
N THR A 16 6.95 -29.64 -32.85
CA THR A 16 6.17 -28.39 -32.71
C THR A 16 7.06 -27.18 -33.00
N TYR A 17 6.66 -26.39 -33.99
CA TYR A 17 7.30 -25.13 -34.37
C TYR A 17 6.55 -23.95 -33.74
N PHE A 18 7.29 -23.00 -33.18
CA PHE A 18 6.75 -21.78 -32.58
C PHE A 18 7.16 -20.57 -33.43
N HIS A 19 6.34 -19.52 -33.39
CA HIS A 19 6.72 -18.25 -34.02
C HIS A 19 8.00 -17.67 -33.40
N THR A 20 8.80 -17.00 -34.24
CA THR A 20 10.02 -16.29 -33.83
C THR A 20 9.72 -15.29 -32.72
N THR A 21 10.53 -15.33 -31.66
CA THR A 21 10.42 -14.37 -30.57
C THR A 21 10.94 -12.99 -31.01
N PRO A 22 10.46 -11.92 -30.39
CA PRO A 22 11.15 -10.63 -30.45
C PRO A 22 12.51 -10.72 -29.74
N LEU A 23 13.32 -9.65 -29.83
CA LEU A 23 14.57 -9.55 -29.09
C LEU A 23 14.28 -9.70 -27.58
N MET A 24 14.93 -10.67 -26.92
CA MET A 24 14.70 -10.98 -25.52
C MET A 24 15.98 -11.49 -24.84
N SER A 25 16.05 -11.36 -23.51
CA SER A 25 17.13 -11.95 -22.71
C SER A 25 17.00 -13.49 -22.66
N LEU A 26 18.14 -14.18 -22.54
CA LEU A 26 18.19 -15.64 -22.34
C LEU A 26 17.38 -16.07 -21.12
N ASP A 27 17.39 -15.28 -20.05
CA ASP A 27 16.64 -15.56 -18.83
C ASP A 27 15.12 -15.52 -19.05
N SER A 28 14.63 -14.94 -20.14
CA SER A 28 13.19 -14.86 -20.42
C SER A 28 12.65 -16.08 -21.17
N ILE A 29 13.52 -16.98 -21.63
CA ILE A 29 13.14 -18.19 -22.38
C ILE A 29 12.48 -19.21 -21.46
N ALA A 30 11.37 -19.78 -21.91
CA ALA A 30 10.70 -20.90 -21.24
C ALA A 30 10.10 -21.86 -22.27
N LEU A 31 10.24 -23.16 -22.00
CA LEU A 31 9.62 -24.24 -22.76
C LEU A 31 9.02 -25.23 -21.77
N ILE A 32 7.78 -25.65 -22.04
CA ILE A 32 7.04 -26.57 -21.17
C ILE A 32 6.48 -27.72 -21.99
N VAL A 33 6.57 -28.93 -21.43
CA VAL A 33 5.96 -30.15 -21.96
C VAL A 33 5.17 -30.76 -20.82
N ILE A 34 3.85 -30.60 -20.85
CA ILE A 34 2.93 -30.95 -19.75
C ILE A 34 1.64 -31.54 -20.30
N ASP A 35 1.07 -32.50 -19.57
CA ASP A 35 -0.25 -33.07 -19.85
C ASP A 35 -1.31 -32.43 -18.95
N TYR A 36 -1.57 -31.15 -19.18
CA TYR A 36 -2.46 -30.31 -18.37
C TYR A 36 -3.72 -29.95 -19.15
N HIS A 37 -4.83 -29.76 -18.42
CA HIS A 37 -6.03 -29.17 -18.98
C HIS A 37 -5.84 -27.67 -19.16
N ARG A 38 -6.46 -27.12 -20.22
CA ARG A 38 -6.46 -25.70 -20.53
C ARG A 38 -7.88 -25.15 -20.39
N ILE A 39 -8.04 -24.12 -19.56
CA ILE A 39 -9.22 -23.26 -19.61
C ILE A 39 -8.83 -21.94 -20.28
N SER A 40 -9.67 -21.52 -21.24
CA SER A 40 -9.54 -20.23 -21.93
C SER A 40 -10.89 -19.51 -21.90
N ASN A 41 -10.89 -18.20 -21.65
CA ASN A 41 -12.13 -17.42 -21.74
C ASN A 41 -12.34 -16.91 -23.17
N VAL A 42 -13.56 -17.13 -23.69
CA VAL A 42 -14.00 -16.68 -25.02
C VAL A 42 -14.11 -15.15 -25.10
N ALA A 43 -14.39 -14.48 -23.96
CA ALA A 43 -14.63 -13.04 -23.91
C ALA A 43 -13.38 -12.17 -24.21
N ASN A 44 -12.17 -12.67 -24.00
CA ASN A 44 -10.91 -11.92 -24.21
C ASN A 44 -10.13 -12.42 -25.45
N ASN A 45 -10.81 -12.83 -26.52
CA ASN A 45 -10.17 -13.39 -27.74
C ASN A 45 -9.14 -14.52 -27.45
N LYS A 46 -9.33 -15.31 -26.37
CA LYS A 46 -8.42 -16.39 -25.93
C LYS A 46 -6.98 -15.95 -25.56
N THR A 47 -6.78 -14.66 -25.27
CA THR A 47 -5.46 -14.09 -24.93
C THR A 47 -4.94 -14.56 -23.56
N VAL A 48 -5.83 -14.85 -22.61
CA VAL A 48 -5.50 -15.36 -21.27
C VAL A 48 -5.93 -16.82 -21.15
N ASN A 49 -4.99 -17.68 -20.73
CA ASN A 49 -5.23 -19.11 -20.57
C ASN A 49 -4.67 -19.58 -19.24
N MET A 50 -5.31 -20.57 -18.64
CA MET A 50 -4.81 -21.23 -17.44
C MET A 50 -4.63 -22.73 -17.70
N LEU A 51 -3.44 -23.23 -17.41
CA LEU A 51 -3.04 -24.62 -17.54
C LEU A 51 -2.85 -25.23 -16.15
N TYR A 52 -3.53 -26.34 -15.89
CA TYR A 52 -3.58 -26.94 -14.56
C TYR A 52 -3.83 -28.46 -14.66
N ARG A 53 -3.56 -29.18 -13.57
CA ARG A 53 -3.84 -30.62 -13.47
C ARG A 53 -5.35 -30.88 -13.48
N PRO A 54 -5.87 -31.90 -14.19
CA PRO A 54 -7.30 -32.12 -14.36
C PRO A 54 -8.16 -32.07 -13.08
N GLN A 55 -7.59 -32.51 -11.95
CA GLN A 55 -8.23 -32.60 -10.63
C GLN A 55 -8.52 -31.22 -9.98
N LEU A 56 -7.86 -30.16 -10.43
CA LEU A 56 -7.90 -28.84 -9.76
C LEU A 56 -8.92 -27.88 -10.35
N LYS A 57 -9.81 -28.35 -11.23
CA LYS A 57 -10.68 -27.49 -12.05
C LYS A 57 -11.43 -26.46 -11.22
N SER A 58 -12.15 -26.87 -10.18
CA SER A 58 -12.91 -25.96 -9.31
C SER A 58 -12.00 -25.03 -8.51
N GLN A 59 -10.83 -25.50 -8.09
CA GLN A 59 -9.95 -24.76 -7.20
C GLN A 59 -9.18 -23.62 -7.89
N VAL A 60 -9.08 -23.65 -9.23
CA VAL A 60 -8.40 -22.60 -10.01
C VAL A 60 -9.34 -21.53 -10.56
N GLU A 61 -10.66 -21.69 -10.40
CA GLU A 61 -11.67 -20.78 -10.97
C GLU A 61 -11.56 -19.37 -10.39
N PHE A 62 -11.34 -19.25 -9.07
CA PHE A 62 -11.12 -17.97 -8.42
C PHE A 62 -9.86 -17.26 -8.99
N SER A 63 -8.75 -17.99 -9.09
CA SER A 63 -7.50 -17.45 -9.63
C SER A 63 -7.64 -17.00 -11.08
N LEU A 64 -8.33 -17.79 -11.91
CA LEU A 64 -8.64 -17.43 -13.29
C LEU A 64 -9.50 -16.16 -13.36
N TYR A 65 -10.50 -16.01 -12.49
CA TYR A 65 -11.33 -14.82 -12.40
C TYR A 65 -10.49 -13.57 -12.10
N ILE A 66 -9.59 -13.64 -11.12
CA ILE A 66 -8.69 -12.53 -10.76
C ILE A 66 -7.75 -12.17 -11.90
N ILE A 67 -7.09 -13.16 -12.50
CA ILE A 67 -6.17 -12.95 -13.64
C ILE A 67 -6.90 -12.17 -14.74
N GLN A 68 -8.12 -12.58 -15.10
CA GLN A 68 -8.87 -11.95 -16.19
C GLN A 68 -9.23 -10.51 -15.90
N ASN A 69 -9.69 -10.21 -14.69
CA ASN A 69 -10.07 -8.86 -14.32
C ASN A 69 -8.85 -7.94 -14.24
N ILE A 70 -7.72 -8.44 -13.72
CA ILE A 70 -6.45 -7.69 -13.72
C ILE A 70 -5.97 -7.44 -15.14
N THR A 71 -5.98 -8.45 -16.02
CA THR A 71 -5.62 -8.25 -17.44
C THR A 71 -6.49 -7.18 -18.09
N ARG A 72 -7.82 -7.24 -17.89
CA ARG A 72 -8.76 -6.25 -18.45
C ARG A 72 -8.48 -4.85 -17.90
N TYR A 73 -8.24 -4.74 -16.59
CA TYR A 73 -7.91 -3.47 -15.96
C TYR A 73 -6.63 -2.87 -16.55
N LEU A 74 -5.54 -3.63 -16.61
CA LEU A 74 -4.26 -3.19 -17.16
C LEU A 74 -4.32 -2.83 -18.64
N GLN A 75 -5.14 -3.56 -19.42
CA GLN A 75 -5.42 -3.22 -20.82
C GLN A 75 -6.16 -1.89 -20.98
N ASN A 76 -6.87 -1.42 -19.96
CA ASN A 76 -7.66 -0.20 -20.04
C ASN A 76 -6.96 1.01 -19.38
N SER A 77 -6.14 0.78 -18.35
CA SER A 77 -5.73 1.80 -17.38
C SER A 77 -4.56 2.71 -17.78
N MET A 78 -3.70 2.34 -18.75
CA MET A 78 -2.63 3.24 -19.25
C MET A 78 -2.35 3.02 -20.74
N SER A 79 -2.07 4.11 -21.45
CA SER A 79 -1.78 4.08 -22.89
C SER A 79 -0.50 3.31 -23.20
N VAL A 80 0.52 3.44 -22.35
CA VAL A 80 1.81 2.77 -22.53
C VAL A 80 1.76 1.29 -22.17
N LEU A 81 1.04 0.93 -21.11
CA LEU A 81 0.80 -0.48 -20.77
C LEU A 81 0.07 -1.20 -21.89
N LYS A 82 -0.86 -0.55 -22.60
CA LYS A 82 -1.50 -1.14 -23.77
C LYS A 82 -0.46 -1.59 -24.80
N THR A 83 0.60 -0.83 -25.03
CA THR A 83 1.68 -1.21 -25.97
C THR A 83 2.44 -2.45 -25.49
N TYR A 84 2.83 -2.50 -24.21
CA TYR A 84 3.50 -3.67 -23.62
C TYR A 84 2.60 -4.91 -23.57
N VAL A 85 1.33 -4.76 -23.19
CA VAL A 85 0.35 -5.84 -23.16
C VAL A 85 0.05 -6.34 -24.58
N SER A 86 -0.01 -5.44 -25.57
CA SER A 86 -0.26 -5.79 -26.98
C SER A 86 0.90 -6.56 -27.62
N PHE A 87 2.12 -6.38 -27.11
CA PHE A 87 3.30 -7.11 -27.57
C PHE A 87 3.16 -8.63 -27.34
N GLU A 88 2.56 -9.04 -26.22
CA GLU A 88 2.26 -10.45 -25.96
C GLU A 88 0.84 -10.79 -26.43
N LYS A 89 0.72 -11.28 -27.66
CA LYS A 89 -0.58 -11.74 -28.24
C LYS A 89 -1.32 -12.77 -27.37
N LYS A 90 -0.62 -13.47 -26.48
CA LYS A 90 -1.16 -14.51 -25.60
C LYS A 90 -0.28 -14.68 -24.35
N VAL A 91 -0.91 -14.87 -23.20
CA VAL A 91 -0.27 -15.25 -21.93
C VAL A 91 -0.87 -16.55 -21.41
N ASP A 92 0.00 -17.50 -21.08
CA ASP A 92 -0.35 -18.78 -20.45
C ASP A 92 0.03 -18.75 -18.95
N HIS A 93 -0.97 -18.83 -18.08
CA HIS A 93 -0.81 -18.99 -16.64
C HIS A 93 -0.75 -20.49 -16.32
N VAL A 94 0.32 -20.96 -15.70
CA VAL A 94 0.59 -22.40 -15.54
C VAL A 94 0.75 -22.74 -14.07
N VAL A 95 -0.05 -23.68 -13.57
CA VAL A 95 -0.05 -24.12 -12.17
C VAL A 95 0.84 -25.36 -12.01
N ILE A 96 2.00 -25.21 -11.37
CA ILE A 96 2.99 -26.27 -11.22
C ILE A 96 2.99 -26.79 -9.78
N PHE A 97 2.80 -28.10 -9.61
CA PHE A 97 2.71 -28.75 -8.30
C PHE A 97 3.88 -28.44 -7.36
N ASN A 98 5.12 -28.55 -7.85
CA ASN A 98 6.34 -28.38 -7.03
C ASN A 98 7.28 -27.31 -7.61
N LEU A 99 6.73 -26.13 -7.90
CA LEU A 99 7.55 -24.98 -8.29
C LEU A 99 8.34 -24.48 -7.07
N LYS A 100 9.65 -24.24 -7.24
CA LYS A 100 10.51 -23.75 -6.15
C LYS A 100 10.10 -22.35 -5.69
N ASP A 101 9.83 -21.46 -6.65
CA ASP A 101 9.37 -20.10 -6.42
C ASP A 101 7.83 -20.09 -6.32
N GLU A 102 7.24 -19.20 -5.53
CA GLU A 102 5.76 -19.06 -5.46
C GLU A 102 5.18 -18.65 -6.82
N VAL A 103 5.89 -17.76 -7.50
CA VAL A 103 5.56 -17.29 -8.84
C VAL A 103 6.81 -17.01 -9.65
N LYS A 104 6.75 -17.26 -10.96
CA LYS A 104 7.84 -17.00 -11.89
C LYS A 104 7.32 -16.50 -13.22
N GLN A 105 7.72 -15.31 -13.64
CA GLN A 105 7.35 -14.74 -14.94
C GLN A 105 8.39 -15.09 -15.99
N LYS A 106 7.91 -15.45 -17.19
CA LYS A 106 8.71 -15.63 -18.40
C LYS A 106 7.95 -15.05 -19.58
N LEU A 107 8.61 -14.81 -20.72
CA LEU A 107 7.93 -14.22 -21.87
C LEU A 107 6.78 -15.14 -22.34
N GLY A 108 5.55 -14.62 -22.34
CA GLY A 108 4.33 -15.37 -22.66
C GLY A 108 3.83 -16.33 -21.57
N PHE A 109 4.49 -16.44 -20.41
CA PHE A 109 4.10 -17.36 -19.33
C PHE A 109 4.11 -16.71 -17.94
N VAL A 110 3.22 -17.16 -17.08
CA VAL A 110 3.31 -16.94 -15.62
C VAL A 110 3.13 -18.27 -14.92
N PHE A 111 4.18 -18.73 -14.23
CA PHE A 111 4.17 -19.99 -13.49
C PHE A 111 3.82 -19.73 -12.04
N TYR A 112 2.88 -20.49 -11.49
CA TYR A 112 2.50 -20.43 -10.08
C TYR A 112 2.75 -21.76 -9.40
N ARG A 113 3.19 -21.73 -8.15
CA ARG A 113 3.19 -22.92 -7.30
C ARG A 113 1.74 -23.25 -6.94
N GLU A 114 1.38 -24.52 -7.09
CA GLU A 114 0.01 -24.97 -6.88
C GLU A 114 -0.53 -24.61 -5.50
N ALA A 115 0.27 -24.82 -4.45
CA ALA A 115 -0.10 -24.55 -3.06
C ALA A 115 -0.45 -23.07 -2.76
N ASP A 116 -0.07 -22.13 -3.62
CA ASP A 116 -0.32 -20.70 -3.40
C ASP A 116 -1.39 -20.10 -4.32
N ILE A 117 -1.91 -20.87 -5.28
CA ILE A 117 -2.82 -20.38 -6.33
C ILE A 117 -4.15 -21.14 -6.39
N VAL A 118 -4.29 -22.24 -5.66
CA VAL A 118 -5.55 -22.98 -5.57
C VAL A 118 -6.37 -22.48 -4.39
N TYR A 119 -7.70 -22.47 -4.54
CA TYR A 119 -8.64 -22.06 -3.50
C TYR A 119 -9.87 -22.96 -3.48
N ASP A 120 -10.19 -23.53 -2.33
CA ASP A 120 -11.41 -24.28 -2.07
C ASP A 120 -12.35 -23.49 -1.16
N GLU A 121 -13.52 -23.10 -1.67
CA GLU A 121 -14.48 -22.28 -0.92
C GLU A 121 -15.03 -22.94 0.36
N ASN A 122 -15.00 -24.26 0.45
CA ASN A 122 -15.50 -24.99 1.63
C ASN A 122 -14.43 -25.21 2.71
N LEU A 123 -13.14 -25.15 2.33
CA LEU A 123 -12.03 -25.51 3.22
C LEU A 123 -11.15 -24.31 3.57
N ASP A 124 -10.96 -23.38 2.64
CA ASP A 124 -9.98 -22.32 2.77
C ASP A 124 -10.56 -21.04 3.38
N PRO A 125 -9.84 -20.42 4.34
CA PRO A 125 -10.25 -19.15 4.92
C PRO A 125 -10.20 -18.01 3.88
N ILE A 126 -10.93 -16.93 4.13
CA ILE A 126 -10.94 -15.75 3.25
C ILE A 126 -9.54 -15.11 3.08
N ALA A 127 -8.66 -15.28 4.08
CA ALA A 127 -7.27 -14.86 3.98
C ALA A 127 -6.53 -15.52 2.81
N CYS A 128 -6.91 -16.76 2.41
CA CYS A 128 -6.36 -17.41 1.22
C CYS A 128 -6.77 -16.69 -0.06
N LYS A 129 -8.03 -16.24 -0.19
CA LYS A 129 -8.48 -15.43 -1.35
C LYS A 129 -7.64 -14.15 -1.49
N ILE A 130 -7.39 -13.47 -0.36
CA ILE A 130 -6.56 -12.25 -0.31
C ILE A 130 -5.14 -12.56 -0.77
N ARG A 131 -4.51 -13.59 -0.19
CA ARG A 131 -3.13 -13.98 -0.54
C ARG A 131 -2.98 -14.35 -2.02
N ILE A 132 -3.95 -15.07 -2.57
CA ILE A 132 -3.99 -15.43 -4.01
C ILE A 132 -4.11 -14.19 -4.88
N ALA A 133 -5.00 -13.25 -4.51
CA ALA A 133 -5.16 -11.99 -5.24
C ALA A 133 -3.86 -11.18 -5.24
N HIS A 134 -3.18 -11.08 -4.10
CA HIS A 134 -1.85 -10.48 -3.98
C HIS A 134 -0.81 -11.14 -4.87
N LEU A 135 -0.71 -12.48 -4.82
CA LEU A 135 0.23 -13.22 -5.65
C LEU A 135 0.03 -12.96 -7.14
N ILE A 136 -1.22 -12.99 -7.60
CA ILE A 136 -1.56 -12.74 -9.01
C ILE A 136 -1.29 -11.29 -9.37
N ALA A 137 -1.72 -10.33 -8.56
CA ALA A 137 -1.52 -8.91 -8.81
C ALA A 137 -0.03 -8.56 -8.86
N ARG A 138 0.78 -9.07 -7.94
CA ARG A 138 2.23 -8.94 -7.95
C ARG A 138 2.83 -9.50 -9.23
N ALA A 139 2.39 -10.70 -9.62
CA ALA A 139 2.94 -11.36 -10.78
C ALA A 139 2.64 -10.62 -12.08
N MET A 140 1.42 -10.09 -12.19
CA MET A 140 0.96 -9.30 -13.32
C MET A 140 1.61 -7.91 -13.34
N ALA A 141 1.72 -7.26 -12.18
CA ALA A 141 2.46 -6.01 -12.03
C ALA A 141 3.90 -6.22 -12.49
N GLN A 142 4.67 -7.16 -11.91
CA GLN A 142 6.05 -7.43 -12.31
C GLN A 142 6.22 -7.77 -13.80
N LYS A 143 5.22 -8.43 -14.40
CA LYS A 143 5.23 -8.79 -15.82
C LYS A 143 5.10 -7.57 -16.74
N TYR A 144 4.16 -6.67 -16.46
CA TYR A 144 3.84 -5.54 -17.35
C TYR A 144 4.53 -4.24 -16.93
N MET A 145 4.70 -4.08 -15.62
CA MET A 145 5.41 -3.02 -14.92
C MET A 145 6.59 -3.69 -14.22
N SER A 146 7.62 -3.99 -15.01
CA SER A 146 8.90 -4.46 -14.47
C SER A 146 9.52 -3.36 -13.57
N ASN A 147 10.84 -3.21 -13.56
CA ASN A 147 11.41 -2.06 -12.87
C ASN A 147 11.07 -0.77 -13.63
N LEU A 148 10.40 0.16 -12.94
CA LEU A 148 10.08 1.49 -13.47
C LEU A 148 11.39 2.20 -13.85
N PHE A 149 12.39 2.11 -12.97
CA PHE A 149 13.76 2.62 -13.14
C PHE A 149 14.75 1.51 -13.45
N SER A 150 15.91 1.83 -14.05
CA SER A 150 16.95 0.83 -14.32
C SER A 150 17.51 0.27 -12.99
N PRO A 151 17.56 -1.06 -12.80
CA PRO A 151 18.16 -1.67 -11.62
C PRO A 151 19.68 -1.44 -11.52
N SER A 152 20.33 -0.92 -12.57
CA SER A 152 21.75 -0.54 -12.51
C SER A 152 22.02 0.64 -11.60
N TYR A 153 20.99 1.42 -11.23
CA TYR A 153 21.10 2.53 -10.31
C TYR A 153 20.54 2.14 -8.94
N TRP A 154 21.42 1.63 -8.08
CA TRP A 154 21.08 1.09 -6.75
C TRP A 154 20.30 2.09 -5.86
N PHE A 155 20.49 3.40 -6.07
CA PHE A 155 19.78 4.44 -5.34
C PHE A 155 18.25 4.44 -5.58
N ASP A 156 17.78 3.91 -6.72
CA ASP A 156 16.35 3.89 -7.08
C ASP A 156 15.69 2.54 -6.79
N GLU A 157 16.43 1.56 -6.26
CA GLU A 157 15.94 0.20 -6.01
C GLU A 157 14.74 0.21 -5.05
N TRP A 158 14.82 0.99 -3.97
CA TRP A 158 13.76 1.06 -2.96
C TRP A 158 12.45 1.63 -3.52
N LEU A 159 12.56 2.59 -4.44
CA LEU A 159 11.41 3.22 -5.07
C LEU A 159 10.79 2.28 -6.12
N ASN A 160 11.61 1.49 -6.81
CA ASN A 160 11.16 0.43 -7.71
C ASN A 160 10.38 -0.66 -6.96
N GLU A 161 10.94 -1.20 -5.87
CA GLU A 161 10.26 -2.23 -5.08
C GLU A 161 9.02 -1.66 -4.37
N GLY A 162 9.11 -0.43 -3.85
CA GLY A 162 7.97 0.28 -3.30
C GLY A 162 6.84 0.49 -4.32
N PHE A 163 7.17 0.81 -5.58
CA PHE A 163 6.19 0.94 -6.65
C PHE A 163 5.44 -0.37 -6.88
N LYS A 164 6.15 -1.51 -6.86
CA LYS A 164 5.54 -2.83 -7.04
C LYS A 164 4.55 -3.16 -5.93
N ILE A 165 4.92 -2.92 -4.67
CA ILE A 165 4.05 -3.15 -3.50
C ILE A 165 2.80 -2.26 -3.57
N TYR A 166 2.98 -0.97 -3.92
CA TYR A 166 1.88 -0.04 -4.12
C TYR A 166 0.94 -0.48 -5.25
N MET A 167 1.49 -0.78 -6.43
CA MET A 167 0.71 -1.19 -7.60
C MET A 167 0.00 -2.51 -7.40
N GLU A 168 0.63 -3.48 -6.72
CA GLU A 168 -0.01 -4.74 -6.33
C GLU A 168 -1.31 -4.46 -5.56
N THR A 169 -1.23 -3.63 -4.51
CA THR A 169 -2.39 -3.28 -3.69
C THR A 169 -3.42 -2.46 -4.48
N TYR A 170 -2.96 -1.48 -5.25
CA TYR A 170 -3.82 -0.61 -6.06
C TYR A 170 -4.61 -1.38 -7.12
N ILE A 171 -3.98 -2.32 -7.81
CA ILE A 171 -4.65 -3.17 -8.80
C ILE A 171 -5.76 -3.99 -8.15
N ILE A 172 -5.50 -4.56 -6.97
CA ILE A 172 -6.51 -5.34 -6.25
C ILE A 172 -7.66 -4.43 -5.80
N GLU A 173 -7.38 -3.24 -5.31
CA GLU A 173 -8.42 -2.25 -4.96
C GLU A 173 -9.35 -1.97 -6.15
N LYS A 174 -8.81 -1.81 -7.36
CA LYS A 174 -9.61 -1.54 -8.57
C LYS A 174 -10.36 -2.77 -9.09
N VAL A 175 -9.84 -3.98 -8.86
CA VAL A 175 -10.41 -5.23 -9.39
C VAL A 175 -11.36 -5.90 -8.40
N LEU A 176 -11.12 -5.71 -7.10
CA LEU A 176 -11.82 -6.31 -5.97
C LEU A 176 -12.14 -5.25 -4.89
N PRO A 177 -12.93 -4.21 -5.20
CA PRO A 177 -13.16 -3.08 -4.28
C PRO A 177 -13.78 -3.50 -2.93
N ASN A 178 -14.53 -4.61 -2.89
CA ASN A 178 -15.14 -5.12 -1.66
C ASN A 178 -14.13 -5.52 -0.58
N PHE A 179 -12.86 -5.73 -0.95
CA PHE A 179 -11.81 -6.14 -0.03
C PHE A 179 -11.12 -4.96 0.67
N ARG A 180 -11.30 -3.72 0.19
CA ARG A 180 -10.73 -2.48 0.76
C ARG A 180 -9.23 -2.62 1.04
N MET A 181 -8.50 -3.03 0.01
CA MET A 181 -7.08 -3.35 0.12
C MET A 181 -6.23 -2.12 0.39
N MET A 182 -6.64 -0.95 -0.11
CA MET A 182 -5.95 0.30 0.23
C MET A 182 -6.19 0.72 1.68
N ASP A 183 -7.34 0.39 2.27
CA ASP A 183 -7.57 0.63 3.70
C ASP A 183 -6.69 -0.30 4.55
N LEU A 184 -6.62 -1.59 4.16
CA LEU A 184 -5.74 -2.57 4.78
C LEU A 184 -4.27 -2.16 4.66
N PHE A 185 -3.87 -1.60 3.52
CA PHE A 185 -2.52 -1.08 3.34
C PHE A 185 -2.16 -0.03 4.40
N VAL A 186 -3.06 0.89 4.74
CA VAL A 186 -2.78 1.89 5.77
C VAL A 186 -2.54 1.22 7.13
N VAL A 187 -3.44 0.34 7.56
CA VAL A 187 -3.37 -0.24 8.92
C VAL A 187 -2.36 -1.38 9.04
N GLN A 188 -2.07 -2.12 7.97
CA GLN A 188 -1.13 -3.25 7.97
C GLN A 188 0.28 -2.86 7.54
N VAL A 189 0.43 -1.88 6.65
CA VAL A 189 1.75 -1.50 6.10
C VAL A 189 2.24 -0.20 6.72
N GLN A 190 1.44 0.87 6.68
CA GLN A 190 1.88 2.18 7.16
C GLN A 190 1.98 2.24 8.70
N HIS A 191 0.99 1.73 9.43
CA HIS A 191 1.05 1.68 10.91
C HIS A 191 2.19 0.77 11.39
N GLU A 192 2.38 -0.40 10.77
CA GLU A 192 3.46 -1.32 11.13
C GLU A 192 4.83 -0.66 10.94
N LEU A 193 5.02 0.09 9.85
CA LEU A 193 6.25 0.84 9.63
C LEU A 193 6.45 1.95 10.67
N PHE A 194 5.38 2.60 11.16
CA PHE A 194 5.51 3.57 12.26
C PHE A 194 6.03 2.91 13.54
N HIS A 195 5.49 1.75 13.92
CA HIS A 195 5.94 1.01 15.11
C HIS A 195 7.39 0.54 14.96
N LEU A 196 7.74 -0.02 13.80
CA LEU A 196 9.11 -0.49 13.57
C LEU A 196 10.12 0.65 13.58
N ASN A 197 9.80 1.81 12.99
CA ASN A 197 10.66 3.00 13.06
C ASN A 197 10.91 3.52 14.47
N THR A 198 10.01 3.28 15.42
CA THR A 198 10.22 3.74 16.81
C THR A 198 11.28 2.92 17.55
N TYR A 199 11.50 1.66 17.14
CA TYR A 199 12.42 0.74 17.80
C TYR A 199 13.65 0.39 16.97
N VAL A 200 13.53 0.40 15.64
CA VAL A 200 14.58 0.12 14.67
C VAL A 200 14.91 1.41 13.96
N VAL A 201 16.18 1.82 14.07
CA VAL A 201 16.74 2.85 13.20
C VAL A 201 16.63 2.35 11.77
N ILE A 202 15.64 2.82 11.01
CA ILE A 202 15.70 2.67 9.56
C ILE A 202 16.80 3.63 9.11
N ASN A 203 17.92 3.06 8.65
CA ASN A 203 18.94 3.86 8.00
C ASN A 203 18.26 4.67 6.89
N SER A 204 18.57 5.96 6.85
CA SER A 204 18.30 6.76 5.66
C SER A 204 18.83 6.00 4.45
N VAL A 205 18.32 6.31 3.27
CA VAL A 205 18.72 5.79 1.96
C VAL A 205 20.25 5.99 1.66
N MET A 206 21.08 6.31 2.66
CA MET A 206 22.43 6.84 2.51
C MET A 206 23.56 6.19 3.29
N ASP A 207 23.37 5.31 4.29
CA ASP A 207 24.53 4.82 5.06
C ASP A 207 24.89 3.34 4.84
N TYR A 208 26.15 3.17 4.40
CA TYR A 208 26.91 1.93 4.25
C TYR A 208 26.70 0.99 5.45
N CYS A 209 26.09 -0.18 5.23
CA CYS A 209 26.09 -1.28 6.19
C CYS A 209 26.35 -2.63 5.51
N SER A 210 26.96 -3.54 6.28
CA SER A 210 27.50 -4.82 5.84
C SER A 210 26.45 -5.82 5.34
N TYR A 211 26.88 -6.84 4.58
CA TYR A 211 26.05 -7.64 3.65
C TYR A 211 24.85 -8.39 4.27
N SER A 212 24.87 -8.70 5.57
CA SER A 212 23.82 -9.47 6.26
C SER A 212 22.68 -8.59 6.81
N GLU A 213 23.00 -7.37 7.24
CA GLU A 213 22.03 -6.35 7.67
C GLU A 213 21.20 -5.80 6.49
N LYS A 214 21.75 -5.88 5.27
CA LYS A 214 21.16 -5.33 4.04
C LYS A 214 19.76 -5.86 3.72
N TYR A 215 19.42 -7.11 4.07
CA TYR A 215 18.14 -7.73 3.70
C TYR A 215 16.93 -7.28 4.55
N LEU A 216 17.13 -7.02 5.84
CA LEU A 216 16.06 -6.51 6.71
C LEU A 216 15.84 -5.02 6.41
N TYR A 217 16.92 -4.24 6.28
CA TYR A 217 16.82 -2.81 5.94
C TYR A 217 16.28 -2.55 4.53
N SER A 218 16.56 -3.42 3.56
CA SER A 218 15.96 -3.31 2.21
C SER A 218 14.45 -3.52 2.25
N SER A 219 13.96 -4.48 3.04
CA SER A 219 12.52 -4.73 3.14
C SER A 219 11.74 -3.51 3.66
N PHE A 220 12.27 -2.78 4.65
CA PHE A 220 11.58 -1.61 5.20
C PHE A 220 11.68 -0.37 4.30
N SER A 221 12.79 -0.20 3.57
CA SER A 221 12.89 0.88 2.59
C SER A 221 11.93 0.68 1.42
N TYR A 222 11.68 -0.58 1.01
CA TYR A 222 10.67 -0.92 0.00
C TYR A 222 9.26 -0.58 0.51
N VAL A 223 8.96 -0.95 1.76
CA VAL A 223 7.69 -0.61 2.41
C VAL A 223 7.50 0.91 2.48
N LYS A 224 8.53 1.66 2.90
CA LYS A 224 8.48 3.13 2.90
C LYS A 224 8.27 3.70 1.49
N GLY A 225 8.93 3.12 0.48
CA GLY A 225 8.70 3.44 -0.93
C GLY A 225 7.25 3.30 -1.34
N SER A 226 6.58 2.22 -0.93
CA SER A 226 5.16 2.01 -1.25
C SER A 226 4.24 3.07 -0.62
N ILE A 227 4.56 3.54 0.59
CA ILE A 227 3.81 4.61 1.26
C ILE A 227 4.02 5.95 0.53
N ILE A 228 5.25 6.24 0.10
CA ILE A 228 5.54 7.43 -0.70
C ILE A 228 4.77 7.41 -2.03
N TRP A 229 4.66 6.26 -2.69
CA TRP A 229 3.82 6.14 -3.89
C TRP A 229 2.34 6.40 -3.63
N ARG A 230 1.80 5.87 -2.53
CA ARG A 230 0.42 6.19 -2.11
C ARG A 230 0.25 7.68 -1.81
N MET A 231 1.20 8.28 -1.08
CA MET A 231 1.20 9.72 -0.84
C MET A 231 1.20 10.49 -2.15
N LEU A 232 2.06 10.14 -3.11
CA LEU A 232 2.10 10.80 -4.42
C LEU A 232 0.77 10.71 -5.16
N GLU A 233 0.13 9.55 -5.18
CA GLU A 233 -1.15 9.38 -5.89
C GLU A 233 -2.29 10.19 -5.28
N LEU A 234 -2.31 10.30 -3.94
CA LEU A 234 -3.36 11.05 -3.24
C LEU A 234 -3.08 12.56 -3.19
N THR A 235 -1.80 12.97 -3.27
CA THR A 235 -1.40 14.38 -3.17
C THR A 235 -1.29 15.12 -4.50
N LEU A 236 -1.02 14.39 -5.58
CA LEU A 236 -1.00 14.94 -6.92
C LEU A 236 -2.34 14.71 -7.61
N SER A 237 -2.68 15.54 -8.59
CA SER A 237 -3.84 15.26 -9.43
C SER A 237 -3.61 13.98 -10.25
N SER A 238 -4.68 13.25 -10.55
CA SER A 238 -4.63 12.05 -11.41
C SER A 238 -3.96 12.33 -12.76
N ASP A 239 -4.08 13.56 -13.27
CA ASP A 239 -3.44 14.00 -14.50
C ASP A 239 -1.91 14.07 -14.34
N ILE A 240 -1.40 14.71 -13.29
CA ILE A 240 0.05 14.82 -13.04
C ILE A 240 0.64 13.43 -12.83
N PHE A 241 0.00 12.61 -12.01
CA PHE A 241 0.47 11.26 -11.71
C PHE A 241 0.48 10.36 -12.96
N SER A 242 -0.68 10.21 -13.63
CA SER A 242 -0.82 9.26 -14.74
C SER A 242 -0.12 9.74 -16.01
N LYS A 243 -0.29 11.01 -16.41
CA LYS A 243 0.37 11.55 -17.61
C LYS A 243 1.88 11.67 -17.39
N GLY A 244 2.33 11.98 -16.18
CA GLY A 244 3.75 12.02 -15.84
C GLY A 244 4.41 10.65 -16.02
N ILE A 245 3.77 9.57 -15.54
CA ILE A 245 4.23 8.19 -15.77
C ILE A 245 4.21 7.84 -17.27
N ASP A 246 3.14 8.17 -17.99
CA ASP A 246 3.04 7.91 -19.43
C ASP A 246 4.14 8.63 -20.23
N ILE A 247 4.42 9.91 -19.92
CA ILE A 247 5.52 10.67 -20.54
C ILE A 247 6.86 10.03 -20.23
N TYR A 248 7.12 9.69 -18.96
CA TYR A 248 8.36 9.04 -18.55
C TYR A 248 8.59 7.72 -19.31
N LEU A 249 7.58 6.86 -19.35
CA LEU A 249 7.67 5.57 -20.04
C LEU A 249 7.82 5.74 -21.56
N ASN A 250 7.16 6.73 -22.17
CA ASN A 250 7.33 7.07 -23.58
C ASN A 250 8.75 7.57 -23.89
N ASN A 251 9.31 8.44 -23.05
CA ASN A 251 10.67 8.93 -23.21
C ASN A 251 11.68 7.78 -23.14
N ARG A 252 11.47 6.79 -22.28
CA ARG A 252 12.34 5.60 -22.19
C ARG A 252 12.39 4.77 -23.48
N PHE A 253 11.35 4.79 -24.31
CA PHE A 253 11.39 4.12 -25.62
C PHE A 253 12.29 4.85 -26.62
N SER A 254 12.31 6.19 -26.56
CA SER A 254 13.09 7.03 -27.47
C SER A 254 14.52 7.26 -26.97
N GLU A 255 14.72 7.29 -25.65
CA GLU A 255 15.95 7.60 -24.94
C GLU A 255 16.24 6.49 -23.89
N PRO A 256 16.97 5.43 -24.26
CA PRO A 256 17.25 4.30 -23.38
C PRO A 256 18.02 4.66 -22.10
N GLU A 257 18.62 5.85 -22.04
CA GLU A 257 19.37 6.38 -20.89
C GLU A 257 18.45 7.02 -19.83
N ALA A 258 17.22 7.40 -20.18
CA ALA A 258 16.24 8.04 -19.31
C ALA A 258 15.59 7.04 -18.32
N THR A 259 16.40 6.46 -17.43
CA THR A 259 16.00 5.31 -16.61
C THR A 259 16.05 5.55 -15.11
N THR A 260 16.29 6.78 -14.66
CA THR A 260 16.37 7.12 -13.22
C THR A 260 15.10 7.79 -12.70
N SER A 261 14.92 7.77 -11.38
CA SER A 261 13.81 8.46 -10.68
C SER A 261 13.73 9.95 -11.02
N SER A 262 14.87 10.61 -11.19
CA SER A 262 14.92 12.04 -11.57
C SER A 262 14.23 12.33 -12.91
N HIS A 263 14.31 11.42 -13.88
CA HIS A 263 13.62 11.59 -15.17
C HIS A 263 12.11 11.53 -15.01
N LEU A 264 11.60 10.65 -14.12
CA LEU A 264 10.16 10.60 -13.81
C LEU A 264 9.69 11.88 -13.13
N TRP A 265 10.44 12.38 -12.17
CA TRP A 265 10.08 13.62 -11.47
C TRP A 265 10.06 14.82 -12.41
N ASN A 266 11.00 14.89 -13.36
CA ASN A 266 11.00 15.90 -14.41
C ASN A 266 9.77 15.77 -15.34
N ALA A 267 9.37 14.55 -15.69
CA ALA A 267 8.17 14.30 -16.50
C ALA A 267 6.90 14.77 -15.76
N MET A 268 6.74 14.40 -14.48
CA MET A 268 5.63 14.87 -13.64
C MET A 268 5.65 16.41 -13.48
N GLN A 269 6.83 17.00 -13.26
CA GLN A 269 7.00 18.45 -13.14
C GLN A 269 6.58 19.18 -14.42
N SER A 270 6.89 18.62 -15.60
CA SER A 270 6.49 19.22 -16.88
C SER A 270 4.97 19.28 -17.04
N VAL A 271 4.25 18.25 -16.59
CA VAL A 271 2.78 18.22 -16.59
C VAL A 271 2.23 19.24 -15.59
N MET A 272 2.81 19.32 -14.40
CA MET A 272 2.39 20.27 -13.39
C MET A 272 2.54 21.72 -13.86
N ASN A 273 3.68 22.05 -14.48
CA ASN A 273 3.93 23.37 -15.06
C ASN A 273 2.93 23.69 -16.18
N ALA A 274 2.60 22.72 -17.04
CA ALA A 274 1.64 22.92 -18.12
C ALA A 274 0.20 23.13 -17.62
N LEU A 275 -0.15 22.60 -16.45
CA LEU A 275 -1.47 22.74 -15.84
C LEU A 275 -1.63 24.02 -14.99
N ASN A 276 -0.59 24.87 -14.89
CA ASN A 276 -0.57 26.06 -14.03
C ASN A 276 -1.06 25.75 -12.60
N TYR A 277 -0.48 24.70 -12.00
CA TYR A 277 -0.88 24.25 -10.68
C TYR A 277 -0.72 25.36 -9.63
N LYS A 278 -1.71 25.53 -8.76
CA LYS A 278 -1.84 26.69 -7.85
C LYS A 278 -0.67 26.86 -6.88
N LEU A 279 0.02 25.77 -6.54
CA LEU A 279 1.20 25.74 -5.68
C LEU A 279 2.37 25.15 -6.46
N GLU A 280 3.28 26.00 -6.94
CA GLU A 280 4.51 25.56 -7.60
C GLU A 280 5.51 25.09 -6.54
N PHE A 281 5.57 23.78 -6.31
CA PHE A 281 6.67 23.14 -5.58
C PHE A 281 7.46 22.21 -6.50
N ASN A 282 8.72 22.00 -6.19
CA ASN A 282 9.55 21.07 -6.96
C ASN A 282 9.27 19.63 -6.49
N ILE A 283 8.68 18.81 -7.37
CA ILE A 283 8.26 17.43 -7.07
C ILE A 283 9.44 16.59 -6.56
N LYS A 284 10.62 16.76 -7.17
CA LYS A 284 11.82 16.04 -6.73
C LYS A 284 12.18 16.41 -5.29
N THR A 285 12.24 17.70 -4.95
CA THR A 285 12.57 18.13 -3.58
C THR A 285 11.55 17.65 -2.54
N MET A 286 10.27 17.58 -2.93
CA MET A 286 9.21 17.03 -2.07
C MET A 286 9.46 15.54 -1.78
N ILE A 287 9.69 14.74 -2.81
CA ILE A 287 9.93 13.30 -2.66
C ILE A 287 11.23 13.04 -1.92
N ASP A 288 12.28 13.81 -2.22
CA ASP A 288 13.56 13.73 -1.53
C ASP A 288 13.33 13.94 -0.03
N SER A 289 12.54 14.95 0.38
CA SER A 289 12.23 15.21 1.80
C SER A 289 11.50 14.05 2.49
N TRP A 290 10.62 13.34 1.77
CA TRP A 290 9.94 12.16 2.32
C TRP A 290 10.86 10.95 2.38
N ALA A 291 11.74 10.79 1.39
CA ALA A 291 12.69 9.68 1.31
C ALA A 291 13.73 9.76 2.43
N THR A 292 14.24 10.95 2.73
CA THR A 292 15.25 11.23 3.76
C THR A 292 14.68 11.22 5.19
N GLN A 293 13.37 11.49 5.34
CA GLN A 293 12.67 11.45 6.63
C GLN A 293 12.88 10.13 7.39
N ARG A 294 13.69 10.13 8.44
CA ARG A 294 14.03 8.90 9.19
C ARG A 294 12.92 8.37 10.08
N TYR A 295 12.16 9.25 10.71
CA TYR A 295 11.05 8.90 11.60
C TYR A 295 9.77 9.57 11.11
N PRO A 296 8.57 8.99 11.34
CA PRO A 296 7.33 9.71 11.14
C PRO A 296 7.39 11.04 11.91
N PHE A 297 6.99 12.13 11.28
CA PHE A 297 6.89 13.41 11.97
C PHE A 297 5.79 13.30 13.03
N GLU A 298 5.91 14.12 14.07
CA GLU A 298 4.85 14.27 15.06
C GLU A 298 4.27 15.66 14.96
N LEU A 299 3.02 15.74 14.53
CA LEU A 299 2.26 16.96 14.56
C LEU A 299 1.58 17.05 15.92
N LYS A 300 2.04 17.97 16.77
CA LYS A 300 1.43 18.23 18.07
C LYS A 300 0.51 19.45 18.00
N MET A 301 -0.74 19.21 18.35
CA MET A 301 -1.81 20.19 18.37
C MET A 301 -2.08 20.63 19.82
N LYS A 302 -2.10 21.93 20.07
CA LYS A 302 -2.50 22.50 21.36
C LYS A 302 -3.58 23.57 21.18
N ARG A 303 -4.64 23.45 21.95
CA ARG A 303 -5.69 24.46 22.10
C ARG A 303 -5.25 25.51 23.12
N ASN A 304 -5.39 26.77 22.74
CA ASN A 304 -5.25 27.90 23.64
C ASN A 304 -6.59 28.63 23.73
N SER A 305 -7.29 28.43 24.84
CA SER A 305 -8.65 28.92 25.08
C SER A 305 -8.72 30.39 25.55
N LYS A 306 -7.57 31.08 25.71
CA LYS A 306 -7.54 32.42 26.31
C LYS A 306 -8.09 33.53 25.39
N ASN A 307 -7.98 33.38 24.07
CA ASN A 307 -8.37 34.40 23.07
C ASN A 307 -9.30 33.81 21.98
N GLY A 308 -10.20 32.90 22.36
CA GLY A 308 -10.91 32.00 21.42
C GLY A 308 -10.26 30.63 21.38
N ILE A 309 -10.68 29.73 20.50
CA ILE A 309 -10.04 28.42 20.34
C ILE A 309 -8.99 28.55 19.25
N ILE A 310 -7.78 28.86 19.69
CA ILE A 310 -6.59 28.94 18.85
C ILE A 310 -5.91 27.58 18.88
N ILE A 311 -5.68 27.00 17.71
CA ILE A 311 -4.92 25.77 17.57
C ILE A 311 -3.50 26.11 17.14
N ASP A 312 -2.55 25.80 18.03
CA ASP A 312 -1.12 25.84 17.77
C ASP A 312 -0.66 24.47 17.24
N ILE A 313 0.06 24.48 16.10
CA ILE A 313 0.52 23.29 15.39
C ILE A 313 2.04 23.31 15.37
N GLN A 314 2.64 22.30 15.97
CA GLN A 314 4.10 22.16 16.03
C GLN A 314 4.53 20.80 15.49
N PHE A 315 5.47 20.81 14.55
CA PHE A 315 6.07 19.59 14.01
C PHE A 315 7.37 19.27 14.75
N TYR A 316 7.43 18.07 15.31
CA TYR A 316 8.61 17.54 15.98
C TYR A 316 9.31 16.50 15.09
N LYS A 317 10.58 16.23 15.41
CA LYS A 317 11.48 15.33 14.67
C LYS A 317 11.82 15.81 13.25
N LEU A 318 11.63 17.10 12.95
CA LEU A 318 12.16 17.77 11.76
C LEU A 318 13.68 17.95 11.92
N LYS A 319 14.48 17.11 11.26
CA LYS A 319 15.95 17.28 11.20
C LYS A 319 16.42 17.98 9.93
N GLU A 320 15.55 18.11 8.93
CA GLU A 320 15.89 18.56 7.59
C GLU A 320 15.43 20.00 7.35
N LYS A 321 16.19 20.71 6.51
CA LYS A 321 15.96 22.13 6.22
C LYS A 321 14.76 22.35 5.30
N ASP A 322 14.46 21.41 4.42
CA ASP A 322 13.38 21.49 3.44
C ASP A 322 12.46 20.28 3.63
N TYR A 323 11.26 20.52 4.16
CA TYR A 323 10.23 19.51 4.34
C TYR A 323 8.95 19.93 3.62
N TYR A 324 8.23 18.95 3.09
CA TYR A 324 6.92 19.14 2.48
C TYR A 324 5.94 18.20 3.16
N ILE A 325 4.95 18.72 3.87
CA ILE A 325 4.00 17.88 4.60
C ILE A 325 2.60 18.13 4.05
N PRO A 326 1.91 17.10 3.51
CA PRO A 326 0.52 17.23 3.12
C PRO A 326 -0.35 17.29 4.37
N PHE A 327 -0.94 18.46 4.62
CA PHE A 327 -1.76 18.74 5.77
C PHE A 327 -3.22 18.84 5.37
N THR A 328 -4.07 18.13 6.11
CA THR A 328 -5.52 18.13 5.94
C THR A 328 -6.18 18.05 7.30
N TYR A 329 -7.35 18.67 7.42
CA TYR A 329 -8.12 18.68 8.65
C TYR A 329 -9.62 18.75 8.38
N THR A 330 -10.40 18.29 9.36
CA THR A 330 -11.84 18.55 9.42
C THR A 330 -12.26 18.69 10.88
N THR A 331 -13.45 19.26 11.10
CA THR A 331 -14.03 19.47 12.42
C THR A 331 -15.34 18.71 12.60
N GLU A 332 -15.86 18.68 13.82
CA GLU A 332 -17.14 18.06 14.14
C GLU A 332 -18.32 18.63 13.36
N SER A 333 -18.31 19.93 13.03
CA SER A 333 -19.37 20.55 12.23
C SER A 333 -19.28 20.20 10.74
N GLU A 334 -18.07 20.05 10.20
CA GLU A 334 -17.85 19.84 8.76
C GLU A 334 -17.94 18.37 8.35
N LEU A 335 -17.32 17.47 9.14
CA LEU A 335 -17.28 16.02 8.88
C LEU A 335 -16.83 15.62 7.47
N TYR A 336 -16.00 16.44 6.83
CA TYR A 336 -15.53 16.20 5.47
C TYR A 336 -14.23 15.41 5.45
N PHE A 337 -14.35 14.09 5.29
CA PHE A 337 -13.18 13.19 5.24
C PHE A 337 -12.78 12.74 3.83
N ASN A 338 -13.62 12.96 2.82
CA ASN A 338 -13.36 12.52 1.45
C ASN A 338 -12.54 13.55 0.67
N ILE A 339 -11.28 13.69 1.06
CA ILE A 339 -10.39 14.71 0.51
C ILE A 339 -9.86 14.35 -0.87
N THR A 340 -9.62 15.40 -1.64
CA THR A 340 -8.97 15.36 -2.95
C THR A 340 -7.67 16.16 -2.91
N TRP A 341 -6.88 16.09 -3.98
CA TRP A 341 -5.62 16.83 -4.09
C TRP A 341 -5.78 18.35 -3.91
N THR A 342 -6.97 18.93 -4.17
CA THR A 342 -7.24 20.36 -3.99
C THR A 342 -7.42 20.77 -2.52
N ASP A 343 -7.76 19.82 -1.66
CA ASP A 343 -8.02 20.07 -0.24
C ASP A 343 -6.73 20.05 0.60
N ILE A 344 -5.60 19.71 -0.03
CA ILE A 344 -4.31 19.55 0.63
C ILE A 344 -3.66 20.92 0.80
N ILE A 345 -3.34 21.21 2.06
CA ILE A 345 -2.53 22.36 2.43
C ILE A 345 -1.09 21.88 2.56
N TRP A 346 -0.18 22.54 1.85
CA TRP A 346 1.23 22.19 1.90
C TRP A 346 1.94 22.98 3.00
N ILE A 347 2.50 22.25 3.96
CA ILE A 347 3.35 22.83 5.00
C ILE A 347 4.79 22.68 4.58
N THR A 348 5.52 23.80 4.57
CA THR A 348 6.94 23.85 4.18
C THR A 348 7.79 24.59 5.21
N SER A 349 9.11 24.50 5.08
CA SER A 349 10.06 25.19 5.96
C SER A 349 9.90 26.72 5.99
N TRP A 350 9.28 27.30 4.97
CA TRP A 350 9.02 28.74 4.84
C TRP A 350 7.56 29.11 5.09
N GLN A 351 6.69 28.12 5.20
CA GLN A 351 5.24 28.29 5.34
C GLN A 351 4.71 27.24 6.33
N ILE A 352 4.85 27.58 7.61
CA ILE A 352 4.26 26.84 8.73
C ILE A 352 2.79 27.24 8.79
N PRO A 353 1.83 26.31 9.01
CA PRO A 353 0.44 26.70 9.11
C PRO A 353 0.28 27.67 10.28
N ASP A 354 -0.39 28.76 9.95
CA ASP A 354 -0.96 29.72 10.89
C ASP A 354 -1.86 29.02 11.90
N ILE A 355 -2.11 29.76 12.99
CA ILE A 355 -3.13 29.48 13.98
C ILE A 355 -4.47 29.14 13.28
N ILE A 356 -5.03 27.95 13.55
CA ILE A 356 -6.41 27.66 13.14
C ILE A 356 -7.35 28.26 14.19
N HIS A 357 -8.27 29.09 13.73
CA HIS A 357 -9.33 29.66 14.55
C HIS A 357 -10.60 28.82 14.41
N LEU A 358 -11.02 28.19 15.50
CA LEU A 358 -12.31 27.50 15.53
C LEU A 358 -13.40 28.44 16.03
N GLU A 359 -14.51 28.51 15.29
CA GLU A 359 -15.70 29.27 15.68
C GLU A 359 -16.47 28.62 16.83
N LYS A 360 -16.36 27.29 16.95
CA LYS A 360 -17.08 26.48 17.94
C LYS A 360 -16.13 25.63 18.78
N ASP A 361 -16.60 25.27 19.96
CA ASP A 361 -15.88 24.39 20.87
C ASP A 361 -16.03 22.90 20.53
N GLU A 362 -15.62 22.54 19.32
CA GLU A 362 -15.74 21.20 18.73
C GLU A 362 -14.41 20.44 18.69
N TRP A 363 -14.39 19.16 18.34
CA TRP A 363 -13.10 18.48 18.04
C TRP A 363 -12.58 18.84 16.65
N ILE A 364 -11.27 18.69 16.47
CA ILE A 364 -10.59 18.73 15.17
C ILE A 364 -9.79 17.44 14.96
N ILE A 365 -9.78 16.93 13.73
CA ILE A 365 -8.99 15.76 13.32
C ILE A 365 -8.10 16.16 12.15
N PHE A 366 -6.84 15.75 12.22
CA PHE A 366 -5.83 15.98 11.18
C PHE A 366 -5.43 14.69 10.44
N ASN A 367 -4.78 14.86 9.29
CA ASN A 367 -4.29 13.79 8.44
C ASN A 367 -5.45 12.88 7.99
N LEU A 368 -6.44 13.47 7.32
CA LEU A 368 -7.64 12.77 6.86
C LEU A 368 -7.26 11.59 5.96
N GLN A 369 -7.88 10.43 6.19
CA GLN A 369 -7.53 9.14 5.58
C GLN A 369 -6.05 8.73 5.70
N GLN A 370 -5.34 9.37 6.62
CA GLN A 370 -3.93 9.14 6.89
C GLN A 370 -3.05 9.19 5.63
N ILE A 371 -3.31 10.20 4.78
CA ILE A 371 -2.53 10.43 3.56
C ILE A 371 -1.06 10.60 3.91
N GLY A 372 -0.75 11.49 4.86
CA GLY A 372 0.62 11.84 5.19
C GLY A 372 1.31 10.82 6.10
N TYR A 373 2.63 10.68 5.91
CA TYR A 373 3.50 9.84 6.73
C TYR A 373 3.93 10.56 8.03
N TYR A 374 2.96 10.82 8.90
CA TYR A 374 3.17 11.43 10.22
C TYR A 374 2.08 11.02 11.21
N ARG A 375 2.42 11.12 12.50
CA ARG A 375 1.51 10.89 13.64
C ARG A 375 0.94 12.21 14.12
N VAL A 376 -0.27 12.16 14.68
CA VAL A 376 -0.95 13.35 15.22
C VAL A 376 -1.18 13.21 16.71
N TYR A 377 -0.56 14.09 17.48
CA TYR A 377 -0.85 14.27 18.89
C TYR A 377 -1.82 15.43 19.07
N TYR A 378 -2.87 15.20 19.84
CA TYR A 378 -3.76 16.26 20.31
C TYR A 378 -3.55 16.52 21.80
N ASP A 379 -3.92 17.71 22.28
CA ASP A 379 -4.05 17.89 23.72
C ASP A 379 -5.15 17.01 24.33
N THR A 380 -5.12 16.88 25.66
CA THR A 380 -6.05 16.05 26.41
C THR A 380 -7.52 16.46 26.20
N GLU A 381 -7.79 17.74 25.95
CA GLU A 381 -9.15 18.22 25.75
C GLU A 381 -9.72 17.72 24.43
N ASN A 382 -8.98 17.87 23.33
CA ASN A 382 -9.39 17.41 22.02
C ASN A 382 -9.44 15.87 21.95
N TRP A 383 -8.48 15.16 22.57
CA TRP A 383 -8.55 13.69 22.72
C TRP A 383 -9.85 13.26 23.40
N ARG A 384 -10.25 13.91 24.49
CA ARG A 384 -11.50 13.61 25.19
C ARG A 384 -12.73 13.95 24.36
N LYS A 385 -12.70 15.02 23.56
CA LYS A 385 -13.81 15.35 22.64
C LYS A 385 -13.97 14.31 21.55
N ILE A 386 -12.87 13.91 20.90
CA ILE A 386 -12.85 12.79 19.95
C ILE A 386 -13.37 11.53 20.63
N GLY A 387 -12.87 11.20 21.82
CA GLY A 387 -13.32 10.03 22.60
C GLY A 387 -14.82 10.06 22.91
N ARG A 388 -15.39 11.21 23.28
CA ARG A 388 -16.84 11.37 23.50
C ARG A 388 -17.63 11.16 22.20
N TYR A 389 -17.17 11.73 21.09
CA TYR A 389 -17.81 11.58 19.78
C TYR A 389 -17.79 10.12 19.31
N LEU A 390 -16.65 9.44 19.43
CA LEU A 390 -16.52 8.01 19.11
C LEU A 390 -17.42 7.13 19.99
N ASN A 391 -17.62 7.49 21.26
CA ASN A 391 -18.55 6.79 22.14
C ASN A 391 -20.03 7.12 21.87
N SER A 392 -20.36 8.00 20.93
CA SER A 392 -21.74 8.34 20.56
C SER A 392 -22.37 7.26 19.65
N LYS A 393 -23.51 7.58 19.02
CA LYS A 393 -24.10 6.76 17.93
C LYS A 393 -23.60 7.17 16.55
N GLU A 394 -22.91 8.30 16.45
CA GLU A 394 -22.49 8.96 15.22
C GLU A 394 -21.02 8.70 14.88
N TYR A 395 -20.37 7.75 15.57
CA TYR A 395 -18.95 7.47 15.41
C TYR A 395 -18.57 7.10 13.96
N GLU A 396 -19.50 6.53 13.20
CA GLU A 396 -19.31 6.16 11.79
C GLU A 396 -19.12 7.37 10.85
N ASN A 397 -19.50 8.58 11.30
CA ASN A 397 -19.23 9.81 10.56
C ASN A 397 -17.74 10.15 10.51
N ILE A 398 -16.94 9.70 11.48
CA ILE A 398 -15.47 9.77 11.38
C ILE A 398 -15.03 8.65 10.44
N HIS A 399 -14.28 8.99 9.39
CA HIS A 399 -13.81 7.99 8.43
C HIS A 399 -13.03 6.87 9.11
N VAL A 400 -13.26 5.62 8.68
CA VAL A 400 -12.69 4.40 9.27
C VAL A 400 -11.17 4.45 9.43
N LEU A 401 -10.44 4.98 8.44
CA LEU A 401 -8.98 5.15 8.53
C LEU A 401 -8.58 6.16 9.61
N ASN A 402 -9.36 7.22 9.84
CA ASN A 402 -9.10 8.15 10.93
C ASN A 402 -9.48 7.55 12.28
N ARG A 403 -10.52 6.72 12.36
CA ARG A 403 -10.84 5.94 13.58
C ARG A 403 -9.69 4.98 13.94
N ALA A 404 -9.12 4.32 12.93
CA ALA A 404 -7.93 3.48 13.08
C ALA A 404 -6.71 4.31 13.52
N GLN A 405 -6.42 5.41 12.83
CA GLN A 405 -5.35 6.35 13.16
C GLN A 405 -5.44 6.84 14.60
N ILE A 406 -6.63 7.26 15.06
CA ILE A 406 -6.85 7.75 16.42
C ILE A 406 -6.45 6.71 17.46
N ILE A 407 -6.82 5.44 17.26
CA ILE A 407 -6.42 4.37 18.18
C ILE A 407 -4.91 4.12 18.12
N ASP A 408 -4.33 4.07 16.92
CA ASP A 408 -2.89 3.82 16.73
C ASP A 408 -2.03 4.94 17.34
N ASP A 409 -2.35 6.20 17.04
CA ASP A 409 -1.65 7.38 17.56
C ASP A 409 -1.82 7.50 19.07
N ALA A 410 -3.05 7.36 19.59
CA ALA A 410 -3.28 7.44 21.04
C ALA A 410 -2.53 6.34 21.80
N PHE A 411 -2.46 5.11 21.25
CA PHE A 411 -1.67 4.04 21.85
C PHE A 411 -0.17 4.35 21.82
N HIS A 412 0.34 4.82 20.68
CA HIS A 412 1.75 5.22 20.54
C HIS A 412 2.14 6.26 21.60
N PHE A 413 1.39 7.37 21.69
CA PHE A 413 1.68 8.43 22.66
C PHE A 413 1.47 7.99 24.11
N ALA A 414 0.58 7.02 24.38
CA ALA A 414 0.45 6.44 25.72
C ALA A 414 1.68 5.60 26.10
N VAL A 415 2.21 4.79 25.18
CA VAL A 415 3.44 4.02 25.38
C VAL A 415 4.65 4.93 25.58
N GLU A 416 4.74 6.01 24.82
CA GLU A 416 5.78 7.05 24.96
C GLU A 416 5.60 7.95 26.21
N LYS A 417 4.53 7.73 27.00
CA LYS A 417 4.19 8.51 28.21
C LYS A 417 3.88 9.98 27.95
N GLU A 418 3.53 10.34 26.72
CA GLU A 418 3.07 11.68 26.36
C GLU A 418 1.56 11.84 26.55
N LEU A 419 0.81 10.75 26.43
CA LEU A 419 -0.62 10.68 26.72
C LEU A 419 -0.87 9.82 27.96
N GLU A 420 -1.79 10.23 28.84
CA GLU A 420 -2.20 9.38 29.95
C GLU A 420 -2.91 8.11 29.44
N PHE A 421 -2.49 6.94 29.92
CA PHE A 421 -3.13 5.66 29.55
C PHE A 421 -4.64 5.64 29.84
N SER A 422 -5.12 6.39 30.83
CA SER A 422 -6.55 6.58 31.12
C SER A 422 -7.29 7.15 29.91
N VAL A 423 -6.75 8.18 29.27
CA VAL A 423 -7.33 8.84 28.09
C VAL A 423 -7.34 7.89 26.89
N PHE A 424 -6.27 7.11 26.70
CA PHE A 424 -6.27 6.05 25.68
C PHE A 424 -7.43 5.06 25.87
N TRP A 425 -7.66 4.59 27.10
CA TRP A 425 -8.77 3.66 27.36
C TRP A 425 -10.16 4.32 27.25
N GLU A 426 -10.29 5.60 27.56
CA GLU A 426 -11.52 6.37 27.31
C GLU A 426 -11.87 6.40 25.82
N ILE A 427 -10.86 6.58 24.96
CA ILE A 427 -11.01 6.52 23.50
C ILE A 427 -11.34 5.08 23.09
N ALA A 428 -10.47 4.10 23.40
CA ALA A 428 -10.60 2.71 22.95
C ALA A 428 -11.90 2.01 23.39
N LYS A 429 -12.60 2.54 24.40
CA LYS A 429 -13.92 2.07 24.83
C LYS A 429 -14.95 1.99 23.68
N TYR A 430 -14.87 2.89 22.70
CA TYR A 430 -15.83 2.90 21.59
C TYR A 430 -15.76 1.63 20.74
N LEU A 431 -14.59 0.96 20.68
CA LEU A 431 -14.39 -0.24 19.88
C LEU A 431 -15.38 -1.35 20.24
N SER A 432 -15.91 -1.35 21.47
CA SER A 432 -17.01 -2.24 21.85
C SER A 432 -18.28 -2.10 21.00
N LYS A 433 -18.41 -1.04 20.19
CA LYS A 433 -19.50 -0.82 19.22
C LYS A 433 -19.04 -0.99 17.76
N GLU A 434 -17.75 -0.84 17.50
CA GLU A 434 -17.15 -0.92 16.17
C GLU A 434 -17.23 -2.35 15.61
N ARG A 435 -17.53 -2.45 14.32
CA ARG A 435 -17.63 -3.71 13.58
C ARG A 435 -16.65 -3.79 12.42
N ASP A 436 -16.06 -2.66 12.03
CA ASP A 436 -15.13 -2.59 10.92
C ASP A 436 -13.74 -3.10 11.33
N TYR A 437 -13.26 -4.12 10.61
CA TYR A 437 -11.97 -4.76 10.88
C TYR A 437 -10.78 -3.80 10.68
N ILE A 438 -10.93 -2.76 9.85
CA ILE A 438 -9.90 -1.74 9.63
C ILE A 438 -9.69 -0.91 10.90
N ALA A 439 -10.77 -0.41 11.51
CA ALA A 439 -10.70 0.37 12.75
C ALA A 439 -10.25 -0.48 13.94
N TRP A 440 -10.53 -1.79 13.91
CA TRP A 440 -10.10 -2.75 14.92
C TRP A 440 -8.62 -3.10 14.86
N TYR A 441 -8.01 -3.08 13.68
CA TYR A 441 -6.65 -3.59 13.46
C TYR A 441 -5.59 -2.97 14.40
N PRO A 442 -5.56 -1.63 14.61
CA PRO A 442 -4.60 -1.03 15.54
C PRO A 442 -4.76 -1.51 16.99
N MET A 443 -6.00 -1.78 17.42
CA MET A 443 -6.25 -2.32 18.76
C MET A 443 -5.75 -3.77 18.88
N ILE A 444 -5.88 -4.57 17.82
CA ILE A 444 -5.32 -5.94 17.78
C ILE A 444 -3.80 -5.87 17.94
N LYS A 445 -3.14 -4.95 17.24
CA LYS A 445 -1.69 -4.72 17.38
C LYS A 445 -1.30 -4.20 18.75
N ALA A 446 -2.09 -3.31 19.35
CA ALA A 446 -1.90 -2.88 20.73
C ALA A 446 -2.01 -4.05 21.72
N PHE A 447 -2.97 -4.96 21.53
CA PHE A 447 -3.08 -6.18 22.33
C PHE A 447 -1.91 -7.14 22.12
N GLU A 448 -1.44 -7.31 20.89
CA GLU A 448 -0.24 -8.10 20.58
C GLU A 448 0.97 -7.56 21.36
N PHE A 449 1.22 -6.25 21.28
CA PHE A 449 2.27 -5.57 22.03
C PHE A 449 2.12 -5.75 23.56
N MET A 450 0.94 -5.49 24.10
CA MET A 450 0.68 -5.66 25.53
C MET A 450 0.80 -7.11 25.98
N SER A 451 0.43 -8.08 25.14
CA SER A 451 0.51 -9.50 25.47
C SER A 451 1.95 -9.95 25.70
N ASN A 452 2.89 -9.45 24.89
CA ASN A 452 4.32 -9.71 25.07
C ASN A 452 4.83 -9.19 26.42
N ILE A 453 4.28 -8.08 26.92
CA ILE A 453 4.60 -7.55 28.26
C ILE A 453 3.96 -8.40 29.35
N LEU A 454 2.73 -8.87 29.15
CA LEU A 454 1.98 -9.65 30.13
C LEU A 454 2.59 -11.03 30.42
N VAL A 455 3.29 -11.64 29.45
CA VAL A 455 4.04 -12.88 29.68
C VAL A 455 5.11 -12.71 30.77
N PHE A 456 5.61 -11.49 30.97
CA PHE A 456 6.57 -11.14 32.02
C PHE A 456 5.93 -10.50 33.26
N SER A 457 4.60 -10.30 33.29
CA SER A 457 3.89 -9.59 34.36
C SER A 457 3.41 -10.51 35.48
N CYS A 458 4.30 -11.36 36.00
CA CYS A 458 4.09 -12.13 37.23
C CYS A 458 3.73 -11.24 38.45
N TYR A 459 3.90 -9.92 38.32
CA TYR A 459 3.74 -8.91 39.36
C TYR A 459 2.42 -8.13 39.32
N TYR A 460 1.56 -8.28 38.29
CA TYR A 460 0.28 -7.53 38.19
C TYR A 460 -0.93 -8.37 37.71
N PRO A 461 -1.44 -9.30 38.54
CA PRO A 461 -2.55 -10.19 38.18
C PRO A 461 -3.83 -9.46 37.81
N GLN A 462 -4.13 -8.35 38.52
CA GLN A 462 -5.35 -7.57 38.30
C GLN A 462 -5.38 -6.90 36.91
N PHE A 463 -4.22 -6.45 36.42
CA PHE A 463 -4.09 -5.85 35.10
C PHE A 463 -4.29 -6.90 34.00
N GLN A 464 -3.72 -8.09 34.18
CA GLN A 464 -3.90 -9.22 33.28
C GLN A 464 -5.38 -9.63 33.20
N VAL A 465 -6.08 -9.73 34.33
CA VAL A 465 -7.52 -10.05 34.39
C VAL A 465 -8.36 -8.98 33.69
N ASN A 466 -8.06 -7.70 33.90
CA ASN A 466 -8.79 -6.60 33.27
C ASN A 466 -8.62 -6.59 31.75
N ILE A 467 -7.40 -6.79 31.25
CA ILE A 467 -7.14 -6.90 29.81
C ILE A 467 -7.85 -8.12 29.23
N ILE A 468 -7.75 -9.29 29.86
CA ILE A 468 -8.41 -10.51 29.38
C ILE A 468 -9.93 -10.33 29.36
N ASN A 469 -10.53 -9.73 30.39
CA ASN A 469 -11.97 -9.47 30.43
C ASN A 469 -12.40 -8.44 29.39
N PHE A 470 -11.58 -7.43 29.14
CA PHE A 470 -11.82 -6.45 28.08
C PHE A 470 -11.75 -7.11 26.71
N ILE A 471 -10.68 -7.88 26.42
CA ILE A 471 -10.53 -8.66 25.18
C ILE A 471 -11.72 -9.61 25.00
N LYS A 472 -12.15 -10.34 26.05
CA LYS A 472 -13.32 -11.23 25.98
C LYS A 472 -14.61 -10.48 25.66
N LYS A 473 -14.81 -9.31 26.26
CA LYS A 473 -16.00 -8.48 26.03
C LYS A 473 -16.04 -7.92 24.62
N LEU A 474 -14.87 -7.68 24.03
CA LEU A 474 -14.72 -7.23 22.66
C LEU A 474 -14.83 -8.39 21.64
N SER A 475 -14.24 -9.55 21.95
CA SER A 475 -14.24 -10.71 21.06
C SER A 475 -15.62 -11.32 20.85
N THR A 476 -16.54 -11.20 21.81
CA THR A 476 -17.94 -11.64 21.64
C THR A 476 -18.72 -10.91 20.54
N LYS A 477 -18.17 -9.83 19.96
CA LYS A 477 -18.78 -9.08 18.86
C LYS A 477 -18.03 -9.22 17.52
N LEU A 478 -16.87 -9.89 17.51
CA LEU A 478 -16.07 -10.17 16.32
C LEU A 478 -16.48 -11.48 15.62
N ILE A 479 -17.45 -12.20 16.19
CA ILE A 479 -18.17 -13.36 15.64
C ILE A 479 -19.60 -12.91 15.37
#